data_AF-A0A372LFZ8-F1
#
_entry.id   AF-A0A372LFZ8-F1
#
_cell.length_a   1.000
_cell.length_b   1.000
_cell.length_c   1.000
_cell.angle_alpha   90.00
_cell.angle_beta   90.00
_cell.angle_gamma   90.00
#
_symmetry.space_group_name_H-M   'P 1'
#
loop_
_entity.id
_entity.type
_entity.pdbx_description
1 polymer ?
#
loop_
_entity_poly.entity_id
_entity_poly.type
_entity_poly.pdbx_seq_one_letter_code
_entity_poly.pdbx_strand_id
1 'polypeptide(L)'
;MEICSFSFSGRPVYHVLPGIYEGLGLPELSSYIEQHFDFTYTLGKSESTGHGRIRFYKSSGQVKVDLPENLPGVGPVRLQKLKELLLEKAKNPFMGNAESAAEERKVYHAHFRRRK
;
A
#
# COMPACT_ATOMS: atom_id res chain seq x y z
N MET A 1 4.12 -11.58 17.68
CA MET A 1 4.53 -10.59 16.67
C MET A 1 3.55 -9.47 16.76
N GLU A 2 4.06 -8.27 17.02
CA GLU A 2 3.25 -7.09 17.29
C GLU A 2 3.88 -5.91 16.58
N ILE A 3 3.07 -4.92 16.24
CA ILE A 3 3.53 -3.65 15.68
C ILE A 3 3.80 -2.69 16.85
N CYS A 4 5.06 -2.34 17.05
CA CYS A 4 5.52 -1.47 18.11
C CYS A 4 5.36 0.00 17.74
N SER A 5 5.64 0.35 16.49
CA SER A 5 5.44 1.70 15.97
C SER A 5 4.97 1.69 14.51
N PHE A 6 4.30 2.76 14.10
CA PHE A 6 3.81 2.96 12.75
C PHE A 6 3.72 4.47 12.47
N SER A 7 4.22 4.89 11.31
CA SER A 7 4.09 6.28 10.85
C SER A 7 4.03 6.34 9.32
N PHE A 8 3.22 7.25 8.78
CA PHE A 8 3.28 7.53 7.35
C PHE A 8 4.54 8.35 7.04
N SER A 9 5.30 7.91 6.03
CA SER A 9 6.57 8.51 5.63
C SER A 9 6.46 9.45 4.44
N GLY A 10 5.30 9.46 3.77
CA GLY A 10 5.02 10.35 2.64
C GLY A 10 3.59 10.85 2.61
N ARG A 11 3.33 11.83 1.73
CA ARG A 11 1.96 12.25 1.40
C ARG A 11 1.29 11.20 0.51
N PRO A 12 -0.04 11.03 0.60
CA PRO A 12 -0.80 10.21 -0.34
C PRO A 12 -0.65 10.74 -1.78
N VAL A 13 -0.56 9.81 -2.74
CA VAL A 13 -0.38 10.08 -4.18
C VAL A 13 -1.48 9.38 -4.95
N TYR A 14 -2.14 10.09 -5.87
CA TYR A 14 -3.15 9.51 -6.75
C TYR A 14 -2.52 9.04 -8.05
N HIS A 15 -2.54 7.73 -8.29
CA HIS A 15 -2.08 7.10 -9.51
C HIS A 15 -3.25 6.93 -10.47
N VAL A 16 -3.21 7.66 -11.58
CA VAL A 16 -4.20 7.60 -12.66
C VAL A 16 -3.71 6.60 -13.70
N LEU A 17 -4.45 5.51 -13.86
CA LEU A 17 -4.21 4.55 -14.94
C LEU A 17 -5.07 4.88 -16.17
N PRO A 18 -4.60 4.52 -17.39
CA PRO A 18 -5.39 4.70 -18.61
C PRO A 18 -6.70 3.91 -18.55
N GLY A 19 -7.81 4.55 -18.92
CA GLY A 19 -9.14 3.94 -18.95
C GLY A 19 -9.26 2.69 -19.83
N ILE A 20 -8.37 2.49 -20.80
CA ILE A 20 -8.31 1.25 -21.61
C ILE A 20 -8.02 -0.01 -20.77
N TYR A 21 -7.48 0.15 -19.56
CA TYR A 21 -7.26 -0.96 -18.64
C TYR A 21 -8.40 -1.08 -17.61
N GLU A 22 -9.24 -0.06 -17.48
CA GLU A 22 -10.46 -0.12 -16.68
C GLU A 22 -11.47 -1.04 -17.40
N GLY A 23 -12.08 -1.98 -16.66
CA GLY A 23 -13.02 -2.96 -17.22
C GLY A 23 -12.42 -4.31 -17.65
N LEU A 24 -11.09 -4.49 -17.54
CA LEU A 24 -10.45 -5.81 -17.77
C LEU A 24 -10.66 -6.81 -16.62
N GLY A 25 -11.43 -6.46 -15.59
CA GLY A 25 -11.64 -7.30 -14.41
C GLY A 25 -10.40 -7.49 -13.53
N LEU A 26 -9.32 -6.74 -13.79
CA LEU A 26 -8.07 -6.76 -13.02
C LEU A 26 -8.05 -5.56 -12.06
N PRO A 27 -8.32 -5.74 -10.75
CA PRO A 27 -8.36 -4.63 -9.79
C PRO A 27 -7.03 -3.89 -9.68
N GLU A 28 -5.92 -4.54 -10.04
CA GLU A 28 -4.57 -3.97 -10.00
C GLU A 28 -4.30 -2.98 -11.14
N LEU A 29 -5.18 -2.95 -12.15
CA LEU A 29 -5.08 -2.05 -13.30
C LEU A 29 -6.08 -0.88 -13.24
N SER A 30 -6.63 -0.58 -12.06
CA SER A 30 -7.47 0.59 -11.85
C SER A 30 -6.75 1.69 -11.08
N SER A 31 -7.17 2.93 -11.30
CA SER A 31 -6.61 4.08 -10.60
C SER A 31 -6.70 3.91 -9.07
N TYR A 32 -5.59 4.21 -8.38
CA TYR A 32 -5.45 3.97 -6.93
C TYR A 32 -4.76 5.14 -6.22
N ILE A 33 -5.03 5.28 -4.93
CA ILE A 33 -4.27 6.17 -4.04
C ILE A 33 -3.22 5.32 -3.32
N GLU A 34 -1.98 5.79 -3.23
CA GLU A 34 -0.89 5.12 -2.52
C GLU A 34 -0.28 6.05 -1.47
N GLN A 35 0.06 5.50 -0.31
CA GLN A 35 0.87 6.21 0.70
C GLN A 35 1.91 5.27 1.29
N HIS A 36 3.13 5.79 1.48
CA HIS A 36 4.23 5.04 2.10
C HIS A 36 4.21 5.21 3.61
N PHE A 37 4.65 4.17 4.31
CA PHE A 37 4.75 4.15 5.77
C PHE A 37 5.97 3.36 6.23
N ASP A 38 6.44 3.71 7.40
CA ASP A 38 7.45 2.99 8.15
C ASP A 38 6.82 2.37 9.40
N PHE A 39 7.36 1.23 9.84
CA PHE A 39 6.88 0.54 11.02
C PHE A 39 8.00 -0.21 11.73
N THR A 40 7.83 -0.43 13.03
CA THR A 40 8.65 -1.38 13.79
C THR A 40 7.79 -2.51 14.31
N TYR A 41 8.35 -3.72 14.33
CA TYR A 41 7.66 -4.92 14.78
C TYR A 41 8.58 -5.83 15.58
N THR A 42 7.99 -6.61 16.47
CA THR A 42 8.70 -7.62 17.26
C THR A 42 8.57 -9.00 16.65
N LEU A 43 9.69 -9.69 16.50
CA LEU A 43 9.77 -11.10 16.14
C LEU A 43 10.49 -11.88 17.24
N GLY A 44 9.72 -12.46 18.15
CA GLY A 44 10.27 -13.11 19.35
C GLY A 44 10.82 -12.06 20.31
N LYS A 45 12.14 -12.10 20.56
CA LYS A 45 12.85 -11.11 21.41
C LYS A 45 13.53 -9.99 20.61
N SER A 46 13.47 -10.05 19.29
CA SER A 46 14.12 -9.09 18.40
C SER A 46 13.12 -8.07 17.90
N GLU A 47 13.53 -6.81 17.85
CA GLU A 47 12.81 -5.75 17.14
C GLU A 47 13.39 -5.62 15.73
N SER A 48 12.53 -5.30 14.76
CA SER A 48 12.92 -5.07 13.37
C SER A 48 12.11 -3.93 12.80
N THR A 49 12.71 -3.20 11.87
CA THR A 49 12.06 -2.13 11.12
C THR A 49 11.63 -2.63 9.75
N GLY A 50 10.59 -2.02 9.22
CA GLY A 50 10.12 -2.27 7.87
C GLY A 50 9.55 -1.00 7.26
N HIS A 51 9.52 -0.99 5.93
CA HIS A 51 8.83 0.01 5.13
C HIS A 51 7.77 -0.69 4.29
N GLY A 52 6.68 0.00 4.01
CA GLY A 52 5.57 -0.55 3.26
C GLY A 52 4.78 0.54 2.56
N ARG A 53 3.80 0.10 1.77
CA ARG A 53 2.85 0.99 1.12
C ARG A 53 1.44 0.47 1.31
N ILE A 54 0.50 1.39 1.51
CA ILE A 54 -0.92 1.10 1.53
C ILE A 54 -1.58 1.71 0.30
N ARG A 55 -2.50 0.96 -0.30
CA ARG A 55 -3.17 1.32 -1.55
C ARG A 55 -4.68 1.25 -1.40
N PHE A 56 -5.39 2.24 -1.92
CA PHE A 56 -6.85 2.24 -2.05
C PHE A 56 -7.24 2.29 -3.53
N TYR A 57 -7.94 1.25 -3.98
CA TYR A 57 -8.44 1.13 -5.34
C TYR A 57 -9.86 1.68 -5.42
N LYS A 58 -10.04 2.86 -6.03
CA LYS A 58 -11.33 3.56 -6.03
C LYS A 58 -12.45 2.75 -6.69
N SER A 59 -12.14 2.02 -7.75
CA SER A 59 -13.14 1.27 -8.52
C SER A 59 -13.71 0.06 -7.78
N SER A 60 -12.92 -0.59 -6.93
CA SER A 60 -13.31 -1.81 -6.19
C SER A 60 -13.57 -1.57 -4.70
N GLY A 61 -13.18 -0.40 -4.18
CA GLY A 61 -13.23 -0.09 -2.76
C GLY A 61 -12.19 -0.86 -1.92
N GLN A 62 -11.30 -1.62 -2.56
CA GLN A 62 -10.32 -2.45 -1.86
C GLN A 62 -9.16 -1.62 -1.29
N VAL A 63 -8.74 -1.97 -0.08
CA VAL A 63 -7.53 -1.45 0.55
C VAL A 63 -6.53 -2.59 0.70
N LYS A 64 -5.29 -2.39 0.26
CA LYS A 64 -4.23 -3.41 0.33
C LYS A 64 -2.97 -2.83 0.96
N VAL A 65 -2.27 -3.65 1.74
CA VAL A 65 -0.92 -3.37 2.23
C VAL A 65 0.07 -4.22 1.46
N ASP A 66 1.03 -3.54 0.82
CA ASP A 66 2.16 -4.19 0.18
C ASP A 66 3.42 -3.99 1.04
N LEU A 67 4.10 -5.09 1.30
CA LEU A 67 5.39 -5.14 1.99
C LEU A 67 6.43 -5.76 1.05
N PRO A 68 7.73 -5.46 1.22
CA PRO A 68 8.80 -6.20 0.58
C PRO A 68 8.67 -7.69 0.83
N GLU A 69 8.87 -8.52 -0.19
CA GLU A 69 8.76 -9.99 -0.05
C GLU A 69 9.85 -10.58 0.85
N ASN A 70 10.97 -9.88 1.00
CA ASN A 70 12.17 -10.36 1.68
C ASN A 70 12.41 -9.64 3.02
N LEU A 71 11.44 -9.69 3.94
CA LEU A 71 11.69 -9.26 5.33
C LEU A 71 12.51 -10.33 6.08
N PRO A 72 13.70 -10.00 6.61
CA PRO A 72 14.56 -10.98 7.29
C PRO A 72 13.84 -11.69 8.43
N GLY A 73 13.89 -13.03 8.44
CA GLY A 73 13.26 -13.85 9.50
C GLY A 73 11.73 -13.96 9.43
N VAL A 74 11.09 -13.35 8.43
CA VAL A 74 9.64 -13.36 8.25
C VAL A 74 9.27 -14.29 7.08
N GLY A 75 8.87 -15.52 7.40
CA GLY A 75 8.34 -16.45 6.40
C GLY A 75 6.93 -16.08 5.92
N PRO A 76 6.39 -16.74 4.87
CA PRO A 76 5.13 -16.37 4.20
C PRO A 76 3.92 -16.24 5.14
N VAL A 77 3.75 -17.18 6.07
CA VAL A 77 2.65 -17.15 7.04
C VAL A 77 2.74 -15.95 7.98
N ARG A 78 3.96 -15.61 8.44
CA ARG A 78 4.20 -14.45 9.31
C ARG A 78 4.03 -13.15 8.52
N LEU A 79 4.45 -13.12 7.26
CA LEU A 79 4.28 -11.98 6.38
C LEU A 79 2.79 -11.66 6.17
N GLN A 80 1.97 -12.69 5.96
CA GLN A 80 0.52 -12.52 5.83
C GLN A 80 -0.10 -11.92 7.11
N LYS A 81 0.23 -12.48 8.28
CA LYS A 81 -0.20 -11.92 9.57
C LYS A 81 0.26 -10.48 9.78
N LEU A 82 1.47 -10.14 9.32
CA LEU A 82 2.01 -8.79 9.43
C LEU A 82 1.22 -7.80 8.56
N LYS A 83 0.87 -8.21 7.33
CA LYS A 83 0.01 -7.41 6.43
C LYS A 83 -1.36 -7.15 7.05
N GLU A 84 -1.97 -8.15 7.67
CA GLU A 84 -3.27 -8.02 8.35
C GLU A 84 -3.20 -7.02 9.50
N LEU A 85 -2.22 -7.16 10.40
CA LEU A 85 -2.02 -6.23 11.53
C LEU A 85 -1.76 -4.78 11.07
N LEU A 86 -0.96 -4.61 10.02
CA LEU A 86 -0.69 -3.29 9.45
C LEU A 86 -1.92 -2.73 8.75
N LEU A 87 -2.71 -3.55 8.07
CA LEU A 87 -3.95 -3.10 7.44
C LEU A 87 -4.94 -2.59 8.48
N GLU A 88 -5.13 -3.30 9.60
CA GLU A 88 -5.99 -2.85 10.69
C GLU A 88 -5.55 -1.50 11.27
N LYS A 89 -4.24 -1.31 11.49
CA LYS A 89 -3.69 -0.05 12.02
C LYS A 89 -3.73 1.10 11.02
N ALA A 90 -3.41 0.83 9.76
CA ALA A 90 -3.19 1.86 8.75
C ALA A 90 -4.48 2.29 8.05
N LYS A 91 -5.50 1.43 7.94
CA LYS A 91 -6.68 1.66 7.09
C LYS A 91 -7.41 2.97 7.42
N ASN A 92 -7.83 3.18 8.66
CA ASN A 92 -8.63 4.36 9.00
C ASN A 92 -7.81 5.68 8.86
N PRO A 93 -6.58 5.77 9.40
CA PRO A 93 -5.73 6.94 9.17
C PRO A 93 -5.43 7.19 7.68
N PHE A 94 -5.22 6.13 6.91
CA PHE A 94 -4.98 6.23 5.47
C PHE A 94 -6.20 6.75 4.72
N MET A 95 -7.41 6.30 5.02
CA MET A 95 -8.62 6.80 4.37
C MET A 95 -8.82 8.29 4.63
N GLY A 96 -8.58 8.77 5.85
CA GLY A 96 -8.61 10.21 6.16
C GLY A 96 -7.55 11.02 5.37
N ASN A 97 -6.35 10.45 5.21
CA ASN A 97 -5.32 11.05 4.35
C ASN A 97 -5.74 11.03 2.87
N ALA A 98 -6.32 9.94 2.39
CA ALA A 98 -6.70 9.75 0.99
C ALA A 98 -7.81 10.72 0.55
N GLU A 99 -8.75 11.03 1.44
CA GLU A 99 -9.80 12.04 1.20
C GLU A 99 -9.23 13.44 1.06
N SER A 100 -8.23 13.80 1.89
CA SER A 100 -7.53 15.09 1.79
C SER A 100 -6.53 15.16 0.61
N ALA A 101 -6.04 14.01 0.13
CA ALA A 101 -5.08 13.90 -0.97
C ALA A 101 -5.62 14.22 -2.36
N ALA A 102 -6.95 14.20 -2.54
CA ALA A 102 -7.59 14.11 -3.84
C ALA A 102 -7.21 15.25 -4.81
N GLU A 103 -6.60 16.32 -4.30
CA GLU A 103 -6.31 17.54 -5.04
C GLU A 103 -4.82 17.84 -5.27
N GLU A 104 -3.87 17.27 -4.51
CA GLU A 104 -2.49 17.79 -4.51
C GLU A 104 -1.49 17.06 -5.42
N ARG A 105 -1.59 15.73 -5.59
CA ARG A 105 -0.56 14.93 -6.28
C ARG A 105 -1.14 13.83 -7.16
N LYS A 106 -1.05 14.01 -8.48
CA LYS A 106 -1.48 13.03 -9.49
C LYS A 106 -0.29 12.54 -10.30
N VAL A 107 -0.16 11.23 -10.43
CA VAL A 107 0.81 10.56 -11.31
C VAL A 107 0.02 9.87 -12.42
N TYR A 108 0.28 10.26 -13.67
CA TYR A 108 -0.35 9.66 -14.84
C TYR A 108 0.55 8.53 -15.37
N HIS A 109 0.02 7.32 -15.42
CA HIS A 109 0.68 6.21 -16.08
C HIS A 109 0.38 6.26 -17.59
N ALA A 110 1.41 6.27 -18.43
CA ALA A 110 1.25 6.20 -19.88
C ALA A 110 1.17 4.75 -20.36
N HIS A 111 0.65 4.55 -21.59
CA HIS A 111 0.54 3.24 -22.24
C HIS A 111 1.75 2.32 -21.99
N PHE A 112 1.53 1.16 -21.36
CA PHE A 112 2.52 0.06 -21.23
C PHE A 112 2.85 -0.64 -22.57
N ARG A 113 2.61 -0.02 -23.74
CA ARG A 113 3.01 -0.60 -25.02
C ARG A 113 4.54 -0.62 -25.05
N ARG A 114 5.12 -1.82 -25.16
CA ARG A 114 6.54 -1.96 -25.55
C ARG A 114 6.74 -1.17 -26.84
N ARG A 115 7.67 -0.22 -26.84
CA ARG A 115 8.20 0.32 -28.09
C ARG A 115 8.71 -0.89 -28.89
N LYS A 116 8.12 -1.11 -30.06
CA LYS A 116 8.63 -2.08 -31.04
C LYS A 116 9.98 -1.61 -31.55
#